data_AF-A0A8J7YWN9-F1
#
_entry.id   AF-A0A8J7YWN9-F1
#
_cell.length_a   1.000
_cell.length_b   1.000
_cell.length_c   1.000
_cell.angle_alpha   90.00
_cell.angle_beta   90.00
_cell.angle_gamma   90.00
#
_symmetry.space_group_name_H-M   'P 1'
#
loop_
_entity.id
_entity.type
_entity.pdbx_description
1 polymer ?
#
loop_
_entity_poly.entity_id
_entity_poly.type
_entity_poly.pdbx_seq_one_letter_code
_entity_poly.pdbx_strand_id
1 'polypeptide(L)'
;MVEPISFTAAAIATLVFSETFKEVGKTLGKGTLDAGGRLAKLLWEKRPGAAKALEAGEETPEYRDAIVEVETLAKTDSDIAAAIQAVMQAMQAQPQGQQIVNSFVHKAANVYNAPVTIGKQEINF
;
A
#
# COMPACT_ATOMS: atom_id res chain seq x y z
N MET A 1 -1.50 15.03 19.74
CA MET A 1 -0.95 15.27 18.40
C MET A 1 -1.42 14.11 17.55
N VAL A 2 -2.36 14.32 16.62
CA VAL A 2 -2.77 13.26 15.70
C VAL A 2 -1.69 13.21 14.62
N GLU A 3 -0.90 12.14 14.62
CA GLU A 3 -0.01 11.86 13.50
C GLU A 3 -0.88 11.81 12.24
N PRO A 4 -0.51 12.49 11.13
CA PRO A 4 -1.26 12.37 9.90
C PRO A 4 -1.39 10.88 9.58
N ILE A 5 -2.60 10.41 9.25
CA ILE A 5 -2.80 9.03 8.82
C ILE A 5 -2.06 8.88 7.50
N SER A 6 -0.83 8.36 7.56
CA SER A 6 -0.01 8.11 6.38
C SER A 6 -0.48 6.80 5.74
N PHE A 7 -1.37 6.91 4.75
CA PHE A 7 -1.90 5.82 3.89
C PHE A 7 -0.86 5.09 3.05
N THR A 8 0.41 5.14 3.45
CA THR A 8 1.51 4.52 2.72
C THR A 8 1.49 3.01 2.87
N ALA A 9 1.17 2.48 4.05
CA ALA A 9 1.07 1.04 4.23
C ALA A 9 -0.10 0.46 3.44
N ALA A 10 -1.26 1.11 3.54
CA ALA A 10 -2.42 0.72 2.75
C ALA A 10 -2.16 0.85 1.24
N ALA A 11 -1.56 1.95 0.78
CA ALA A 11 -1.22 2.14 -0.63
C ALA A 11 -0.26 1.07 -1.16
N ILE A 12 0.74 0.68 -0.37
CA ILE A 12 1.69 -0.38 -0.74
C ILE A 12 0.96 -1.72 -0.85
N ALA A 13 0.08 -2.04 0.10
CA ALA A 13 -0.70 -3.27 0.04
C ALA A 13 -1.67 -3.27 -1.14
N THR A 14 -2.46 -2.21 -1.32
CA THR A 14 -3.33 -2.03 -2.49
C THR A 14 -2.53 -2.18 -3.78
N LEU A 15 -1.36 -1.56 -3.87
CA LEU A 15 -0.50 -1.70 -5.02
C LEU A 15 -0.15 -3.16 -5.24
N VAL A 16 0.36 -3.87 -4.23
CA VAL A 16 0.74 -5.29 -4.33
C VAL A 16 -0.39 -6.19 -4.85
N PHE A 17 -1.64 -5.91 -4.48
CA PHE A 17 -2.80 -6.63 -4.96
C PHE A 17 -3.32 -6.15 -6.33
N SER A 18 -2.87 -4.98 -6.80
CA SER A 18 -3.26 -4.44 -8.10
C SER A 18 -2.51 -5.08 -9.28
N GLU A 19 -3.12 -5.02 -10.46
CA GLU A 19 -2.44 -5.40 -11.71
C GLU A 19 -1.21 -4.51 -11.99
N THR A 20 -1.24 -3.25 -11.56
CA THR A 20 -0.11 -2.33 -11.70
C THR A 20 1.15 -2.92 -11.08
N PHE A 21 1.06 -3.62 -9.95
CA PHE A 21 2.22 -4.24 -9.33
C PHE A 21 2.82 -5.40 -10.12
N LYS A 22 2.01 -6.15 -10.88
CA LYS A 22 2.52 -7.20 -11.77
C LYS A 22 3.37 -6.58 -12.90
N GLU A 23 2.92 -5.46 -13.44
CA GLU A 23 3.67 -4.72 -14.47
C GLU A 23 4.90 -4.02 -13.88
N VAL A 24 4.75 -3.35 -12.73
CA VAL A 24 5.84 -2.76 -11.96
C VAL A 24 6.90 -3.81 -11.65
N GLY A 25 6.50 -5.01 -11.25
CA GLY A 25 7.41 -6.09 -10.93
C GLY A 25 8.19 -6.64 -12.13
N LYS A 26 7.62 -6.58 -13.33
CA LYS A 26 8.35 -6.87 -14.59
C LYS A 26 9.40 -5.81 -14.88
N THR A 27 9.14 -4.54 -14.55
CA THR A 27 10.04 -3.40 -14.82
C THR A 27 11.09 -3.18 -13.72
N LEU A 28 10.70 -3.26 -12.45
CA LEU A 28 11.56 -3.06 -11.28
C LEU A 28 12.30 -4.33 -10.86
N GLY A 29 11.86 -5.49 -11.36
CA GLY A 29 12.56 -6.77 -11.21
C GLY A 29 12.10 -7.63 -10.05
N LYS A 30 12.76 -8.79 -9.92
CA LYS A 30 12.40 -9.86 -8.97
C LYS A 30 12.36 -9.43 -7.50
N GLY A 31 13.22 -8.50 -7.08
CA GLY A 31 13.27 -8.05 -5.68
C GLY A 31 11.95 -7.40 -5.23
N THR A 32 11.36 -6.57 -6.09
CA THR A 32 10.05 -5.95 -5.82
C THR A 32 8.95 -7.01 -5.78
N LEU A 33 8.91 -7.92 -6.76
CA LEU A 33 7.92 -9.01 -6.82
C LEU A 33 8.00 -9.95 -5.61
N ASP A 34 9.20 -10.31 -5.17
CA ASP A 34 9.39 -11.21 -4.03
C ASP A 34 8.92 -10.55 -2.72
N ALA A 35 9.30 -9.29 -2.51
CA ALA A 35 8.84 -8.50 -1.36
C ALA A 35 7.30 -8.35 -1.36
N GLY A 36 6.69 -8.04 -2.51
CA GLY A 36 5.24 -7.90 -2.58
C GLY A 36 4.52 -9.23 -2.45
N GLY A 37 5.05 -10.31 -3.03
CA GLY A 37 4.52 -11.65 -2.85
C GLY A 37 4.53 -12.07 -1.37
N ARG A 38 5.58 -11.71 -0.63
CA ARG A 38 5.66 -11.94 0.82
C ARG A 38 4.61 -11.13 1.58
N LEU A 39 4.43 -9.85 1.27
CA LEU A 39 3.38 -9.02 1.88
C LEU A 39 1.98 -9.59 1.59
N ALA A 40 1.69 -9.95 0.34
CA ALA A 40 0.42 -10.53 -0.06
C ALA A 40 0.13 -11.83 0.70
N LYS A 41 1.14 -12.70 0.81
CA LYS A 41 1.04 -13.95 1.56
C LYS A 41 0.72 -13.71 3.03
N LEU A 42 1.43 -12.78 3.69
CA LEU A 42 1.19 -12.45 5.09
C LEU A 42 -0.22 -11.90 5.34
N LEU A 43 -0.71 -11.06 4.42
CA LEU A 43 -2.07 -10.56 4.48
C LEU A 43 -3.09 -11.68 4.28
N TRP A 44 -2.87 -12.60 3.34
CA TRP A 44 -3.72 -13.79 3.18
C TRP A 44 -3.73 -14.69 4.41
N GLU A 45 -2.58 -14.86 5.09
CA GLU A 45 -2.47 -15.71 6.28
C GLU A 45 -3.09 -15.07 7.52
N LYS A 46 -2.86 -13.77 7.75
CA LYS A 46 -3.28 -13.08 8.99
C LYS A 46 -4.64 -12.39 8.88
N ARG A 47 -4.97 -11.87 7.70
CA ARG A 47 -6.18 -11.09 7.39
C ARG A 47 -6.70 -11.38 5.99
N PRO A 48 -7.19 -12.62 5.75
CA PRO A 48 -7.71 -13.02 4.45
C PRO A 48 -8.87 -12.14 3.96
N GLY A 49 -9.66 -11.57 4.89
CA GLY A 49 -10.72 -10.60 4.57
C GLY A 49 -10.17 -9.33 3.90
N ALA A 50 -9.18 -8.68 4.52
CA ALA A 50 -8.54 -7.50 3.94
C ALA A 50 -7.80 -7.84 2.64
N ALA A 51 -7.10 -8.98 2.56
CA ALA A 51 -6.43 -9.41 1.33
C ALA A 51 -7.42 -9.54 0.16
N LYS A 52 -8.55 -10.21 0.39
CA LYS A 52 -9.61 -10.38 -0.62
C LYS A 52 -10.23 -9.04 -1.02
N ALA A 53 -10.47 -8.16 -0.05
CA ALA A 53 -11.03 -6.84 -0.32
C ALA A 53 -10.07 -5.95 -1.11
N LEU A 54 -8.77 -5.96 -0.79
CA LEU A 54 -7.74 -5.26 -1.55
C LEU A 54 -7.59 -5.79 -2.97
N GLU A 55 -7.70 -7.11 -3.17
CA GLU A 55 -7.67 -7.75 -4.49
C GLU A 55 -8.89 -7.38 -5.34
N ALA A 56 -10.09 -7.34 -4.73
CA ALA A 56 -11.31 -6.90 -5.39
C ALA A 56 -11.34 -5.38 -5.66
N GLY A 57 -10.47 -4.60 -5.03
CA GLY A 57 -10.39 -3.16 -5.25
C GLY A 57 -11.65 -2.42 -4.81
N GLU A 58 -11.86 -1.21 -5.34
CA GLU A 58 -12.97 -0.32 -4.95
C GLU A 58 -14.37 -0.87 -5.29
N GLU A 59 -14.46 -2.01 -5.99
CA GLU A 59 -15.71 -2.66 -6.36
C GLU A 59 -16.41 -3.32 -5.16
N THR A 60 -15.68 -3.66 -4.09
CA THR A 60 -16.24 -4.15 -2.84
C THR A 60 -16.43 -3.02 -1.82
N PRO A 61 -17.57 -3.00 -1.10
CA PRO A 61 -17.76 -2.04 -0.02
C PRO A 61 -16.73 -2.22 1.11
N GLU A 62 -16.16 -3.41 1.26
CA GLU A 62 -15.15 -3.75 2.28
C GLU A 62 -13.76 -3.18 1.97
N TYR A 63 -13.53 -2.65 0.76
CA TYR A 63 -12.23 -2.11 0.34
C TYR A 63 -11.73 -0.98 1.24
N ARG A 64 -12.65 -0.12 1.69
CA ARG A 64 -12.30 1.00 2.58
C ARG A 64 -11.80 0.47 3.92
N ASP A 65 -12.59 -0.39 4.56
CA ASP A 65 -12.22 -1.03 5.82
C ASP A 65 -10.89 -1.80 5.71
N ALA A 66 -10.64 -2.46 4.58
CA ALA A 66 -9.37 -3.16 4.33
C ALA A 66 -8.17 -2.20 4.29
N ILE A 67 -8.29 -1.01 3.69
CA ILE A 67 -7.25 0.02 3.70
C ILE A 67 -6.89 0.42 5.13
N VAL A 68 -7.89 0.69 5.98
CA VAL A 68 -7.67 1.09 7.38
C VAL A 68 -7.14 -0.07 8.22
N GLU A 69 -7.64 -1.28 7.99
CA GLU A 69 -7.17 -2.47 8.68
C GLU A 69 -5.69 -2.69 8.39
N VAL A 70 -5.27 -2.65 7.12
CA VAL A 70 -3.88 -2.84 6.74
C VAL A 70 -2.98 -1.75 7.31
N GLU A 71 -3.43 -0.49 7.34
CA GLU A 71 -2.67 0.57 7.98
C GLU A 71 -2.50 0.33 9.49
N THR A 72 -3.54 -0.18 10.14
CA THR A 72 -3.51 -0.51 11.57
C THR A 72 -2.57 -1.70 11.81
N LEU A 73 -2.59 -2.70 10.95
CA LEU A 73 -1.67 -3.84 10.99
C LEU A 73 -0.23 -3.39 10.79
N ALA A 74 0.05 -2.44 9.91
CA ALA A 74 1.39 -1.91 9.74
C ALA A 74 1.94 -1.23 11.02
N LYS A 75 1.07 -0.79 11.93
CA LYS A 75 1.44 -0.21 13.23
C LYS A 75 1.52 -1.24 14.36
N THR A 76 0.78 -2.34 14.24
CA THR A 76 0.57 -3.30 15.34
C THR A 76 1.25 -4.66 15.11
N ASP A 77 1.51 -5.02 13.85
CA ASP A 77 2.11 -6.28 13.43
C ASP A 77 3.47 -6.02 12.77
N SER A 78 4.54 -6.38 13.48
CA SER A 78 5.91 -6.14 13.02
C SER A 78 6.28 -6.89 11.74
N ASP A 79 5.63 -8.02 11.45
CA ASP A 79 5.92 -8.81 10.25
C ASP A 79 5.31 -8.15 9.01
N ILE A 80 4.06 -7.68 9.12
CA ILE A 80 3.41 -6.88 8.09
C ILE A 80 4.15 -5.55 7.89
N ALA A 81 4.53 -4.87 8.96
CA ALA A 81 5.30 -3.62 8.88
C ALA A 81 6.63 -3.83 8.13
N ALA A 82 7.37 -4.90 8.47
CA ALA A 82 8.62 -5.23 7.80
C ALA A 82 8.43 -5.58 6.32
N ALA A 83 7.36 -6.32 5.98
CA ALA A 83 7.05 -6.66 4.60
C ALA A 83 6.66 -5.41 3.77
N ILE A 84 5.85 -4.51 4.33
CA ILE A 84 5.52 -3.22 3.70
C ILE A 84 6.78 -2.39 3.48
N GLN A 85 7.65 -2.30 4.48
CA GLN A 85 8.90 -1.56 4.36
C GLN A 85 9.82 -2.16 3.30
N ALA A 86 9.89 -3.49 3.18
CA ALA A 86 10.66 -4.15 2.13
C ALA A 86 10.14 -3.80 0.73
N VAL A 87 8.81 -3.80 0.53
CA VAL A 87 8.20 -3.38 -0.73
C VAL A 87 8.50 -1.90 -1.00
N MET A 88 8.33 -1.04 0.00
CA MET A 88 8.65 0.38 -0.12
C MET A 88 10.10 0.61 -0.52
N GLN A 89 11.06 -0.08 0.10
CA GLN A 89 12.47 0.10 -0.23
C GLN A 89 12.80 -0.40 -1.64
N ALA A 90 12.25 -1.54 -2.05
CA ALA A 90 12.41 -2.05 -3.41
C ALA A 90 11.82 -1.08 -4.45
N MET A 91 10.67 -0.48 -4.14
CA MET A 91 10.02 0.53 -4.98
C MET A 91 10.79 1.86 -5.00
N GLN A 92 11.26 2.35 -3.85
CA GLN A 92 11.95 3.63 -3.73
C GLN A 92 13.36 3.60 -4.31
N ALA A 93 13.96 2.41 -4.45
CA ALA A 93 15.24 2.23 -5.13
C ALA A 93 15.22 2.71 -6.59
N GLN A 94 14.03 2.91 -7.19
CA GLN A 94 13.88 3.40 -8.55
C GLN A 94 12.92 4.61 -8.60
N PRO A 95 13.19 5.62 -9.45
CA PRO A 95 12.35 6.82 -9.56
C PRO A 95 10.89 6.49 -9.94
N GLN A 96 10.70 5.50 -10.81
CA GLN A 96 9.38 5.04 -11.22
C GLN A 96 8.59 4.43 -10.06
N GLY A 97 9.23 3.66 -9.18
CA GLY A 97 8.54 3.08 -8.03
C GLY A 97 8.10 4.16 -7.03
N GLN A 98 8.90 5.21 -6.82
CA GLN A 98 8.48 6.35 -5.98
C GLN A 98 7.21 7.03 -6.49
N GLN A 99 7.13 7.27 -7.81
CA GLN A 99 5.94 7.86 -8.45
C GLN A 99 4.72 6.96 -8.26
N ILE A 100 4.87 5.65 -8.43
CA ILE A 100 3.78 4.68 -8.33
C ILE A 100 3.27 4.60 -6.89
N VAL A 101 4.15 4.50 -5.89
CA VAL A 101 3.72 4.55 -4.48
C VAL A 101 2.93 5.83 -4.21
N ASN A 102 3.43 6.98 -4.71
CA ASN A 102 2.78 8.26 -4.52
C ASN A 102 1.36 8.30 -5.10
N SER A 103 1.14 7.75 -6.29
CA SER A 103 -0.20 7.65 -6.91
C SER A 103 -1.16 6.81 -6.07
N PHE A 104 -0.68 5.69 -5.51
CA PHE A 104 -1.51 4.83 -4.67
C PHE A 104 -1.78 5.43 -3.29
N VAL A 105 -0.85 6.22 -2.73
CA VAL A 105 -1.08 7.00 -1.51
C VAL A 105 -2.19 8.02 -1.70
N HIS A 106 -2.17 8.76 -2.81
CA HIS A 106 -3.26 9.67 -3.14
C HIS A 106 -4.59 8.93 -3.32
N LYS A 107 -4.56 7.77 -3.98
CA LYS A 107 -5.76 6.95 -4.17
C LYS A 107 -6.34 6.49 -2.83
N ALA A 108 -5.53 5.94 -1.95
CA ALA A 108 -5.95 5.48 -0.63
C ALA A 108 -6.49 6.62 0.25
N ALA A 109 -5.90 7.81 0.16
CA ALA A 109 -6.40 8.96 0.89
C ALA A 109 -7.70 9.56 0.28
N ASN A 110 -7.84 9.54 -1.04
CA ASN A 110 -9.05 9.99 -1.73
C ASN A 110 -10.26 9.11 -1.38
N VAL A 111 -10.04 7.81 -1.18
CA VAL A 111 -11.08 6.88 -0.66
C VAL A 111 -11.68 7.37 0.66
N TYR A 112 -10.90 8.08 1.47
CA TYR A 112 -11.27 8.62 2.78
C TYR A 112 -11.53 10.14 2.79
N ASN A 113 -11.44 10.82 1.64
CA ASN A 113 -11.50 12.28 1.54
C ASN A 113 -10.51 12.99 2.50
N ALA A 114 -9.41 12.32 2.84
CA ALA A 114 -8.43 12.79 3.81
C ALA A 114 -7.35 13.64 3.12
N PRO A 115 -6.93 14.79 3.71
CA PRO A 115 -5.83 15.56 3.17
C PRO A 115 -4.53 14.74 3.24
N VAL A 116 -3.85 14.62 2.10
CA VAL A 116 -2.57 13.89 2.00
C VAL A 116 -1.44 14.86 2.28
N THR A 117 -0.67 14.64 3.34
CA THR A 117 0.57 15.39 3.58
C THR A 117 1.76 14.50 3.22
N ILE A 118 2.24 14.65 1.99
CA ILE A 118 3.46 13.99 1.53
C ILE A 118 4.58 15.04 1.66
N GLY A 119 5.65 14.70 2.38
CA GLY A 119 6.68 15.62 2.85
C GLY A 119 6.91 16.85 1.96
N LYS A 120 6.57 18.04 2.50
CA LYS A 120 6.78 19.38 1.92
C LYS A 120 6.15 19.70 0.56
N GLN A 121 5.07 19.03 0.17
CA GLN A 121 4.19 19.63 -0.85
C GLN A 121 2.72 19.41 -0.49
N GLU A 122 2.15 20.42 0.16
CA GLU A 122 0.71 20.60 0.28
C GLU A 122 0.19 20.91 -1.14
N ILE A 123 -0.46 19.94 -1.78
CA ILE A 123 -1.19 20.21 -3.02
C ILE A 123 -2.57 20.72 -2.58
N ASN A 124 -2.73 22.04 -2.60
CA ASN A 124 -4.03 22.69 -2.44
C ASN A 124 -4.90 22.41 -3.68
N PHE A 125 -6.17 22.05 -3.44
CA PHE A 125 -7.25 22.13 -4.43
C PHE A 125 -7.91 23.51 -4.37
#